data_AF-A0A932VC91-F1
#
_entry.id   AF-A0A932VC91-F1
#
_cell.length_a   1.000
_cell.length_b   1.000
_cell.length_c   1.000
_cell.angle_alpha   90.00
_cell.angle_beta   90.00
_cell.angle_gamma   90.00
#
_symmetry.space_group_name_H-M   'P 1'
#
loop_
_entity.id
_entity.type
_entity.pdbx_description
1 polymer ?
#
loop_
_entity_poly.entity_id
_entity_poly.type
_entity_poly.pdbx_seq_one_letter_code
_entity_poly.pdbx_strand_id
1 'polypeptide(L)' 'AASSIVLNLAEGSAKPTKKDRIRYYAMAFGSIRECQALSDLLTFNKATNEGLDKLAASTYKLVFHQKP' A
#
# COMPACT_ATOMS: atom_id res chain seq x y z
N ALA A 1 6.74 -2.14 -9.06
CA ALA A 1 5.70 -2.17 -8.01
C ALA A 1 6.29 -2.12 -6.59
N ALA A 2 6.99 -3.14 -6.07
CA ALA A 2 7.38 -3.23 -4.65
C ALA A 2 8.10 -2.00 -4.06
N SER A 3 9.15 -1.48 -4.70
CA SER A 3 9.87 -0.28 -4.21
C SER A 3 8.99 0.97 -4.19
N SER A 4 8.04 1.09 -5.12
CA SER A 4 7.08 2.20 -5.18
C SER A 4 6.18 2.25 -3.94
N ILE A 5 5.85 1.09 -3.36
CA ILE A 5 5.06 1.00 -2.13
C ILE A 5 5.80 1.71 -1.00
N VAL A 6 7.07 1.39 -0.79
CA VAL A 6 7.90 1.96 0.28
C VAL A 6 8.07 3.47 0.09
N LEU A 7 8.41 3.89 -1.14
CA LEU A 7 8.62 5.30 -1.45
C LEU A 7 7.36 6.15 -1.23
N ASN A 8 6.20 5.67 -1.69
CA ASN A 8 4.94 6.40 -1.53
C ASN A 8 4.44 6.41 -0.07
N LEU A 9 4.67 5.34 0.71
CA LEU A 9 4.34 5.34 2.14
C LEU A 9 5.22 6.33 2.92
N ALA A 10 6.52 6.37 2.62
CA ALA A 10 7.45 7.32 3.24
C ALA A 10 7.08 8.76 2.89
N GLU A 11 6.91 9.06 1.59
CA GLU A 11 6.55 10.40 1.11
C GLU A 11 5.19 10.85 1.65
N GLY A 12 4.19 9.96 1.63
CA GLY A 12 2.88 10.22 2.19
C GLY A 12 2.93 10.52 3.68
N SER A 13 3.79 9.84 4.44
CA SER A 13 3.92 10.09 5.88
C SER A 13 4.62 11.42 6.20
N ALA A 14 5.41 11.94 5.28
CA ALA A 14 6.05 13.26 5.41
C ALA A 14 5.11 14.42 5.04
N LYS A 15 3.94 14.18 4.42
CA LYS A 15 3.06 15.28 4.00
C LYS A 15 2.30 15.93 5.16
N PRO A 16 2.21 17.28 5.19
CA PRO A 16 1.67 18.02 6.32
C PRO A 16 0.15 17.86 6.45
N THR A 17 -0.57 17.83 5.32
CA THR A 17 -2.03 17.76 5.33
C THR A 17 -2.53 16.33 5.12
N LYS A 18 -3.64 15.98 5.79
CA LYS A 18 -4.33 14.70 5.61
C LYS A 18 -4.64 14.41 4.14
N LYS A 19 -5.10 15.43 3.41
CA LYS A 19 -5.43 15.34 1.98
C LYS A 19 -4.22 14.92 1.15
N ASP A 20 -3.06 15.51 1.40
CA ASP A 20 -1.83 15.19 0.67
C ASP A 20 -1.34 13.77 1.03
N ARG A 21 -1.36 13.39 2.32
CA ARG A 21 -0.98 12.03 2.74
C ARG A 21 -1.80 10.96 2.00
N ILE A 22 -3.13 11.14 1.95
CA ILE A 22 -4.06 10.19 1.31
C ILE A 22 -3.71 9.95 -0.15
N ARG A 23 -3.31 10.99 -0.90
CA ARG A 23 -2.92 10.85 -2.31
C ARG A 23 -1.76 9.86 -2.50
N TYR A 24 -0.73 9.97 -1.66
CA TYR A 24 0.42 9.07 -1.72
C TYR A 24 0.08 7.66 -1.22
N TYR A 25 -0.72 7.54 -0.16
CA TYR A 25 -1.18 6.24 0.32
C TYR A 25 -2.05 5.51 -0.71
N ALA A 26 -2.86 6.24 -1.51
CA ALA A 26 -3.62 5.65 -2.61
C ALA A 26 -2.71 5.10 -3.72
N MET A 27 -1.61 5.81 -4.05
CA MET A 27 -0.60 5.31 -5.00
C MET A 27 0.11 4.06 -4.47
N ALA A 28 0.49 4.05 -3.18
CA ALA A 28 1.04 2.87 -2.52
C ALA A 28 0.06 1.70 -2.56
N PHE A 29 -1.22 1.95 -2.29
CA PHE A 29 -2.28 0.93 -2.33
C PHE A 29 -2.41 0.30 -3.72
N GLY A 30 -2.38 1.11 -4.79
CA GLY A 30 -2.35 0.62 -6.17
C GLY A 30 -1.13 -0.28 -6.44
N SER A 31 0.06 0.16 -6.03
CA SER A 31 1.29 -0.65 -6.18
C SER A 31 1.23 -1.97 -5.40
N ILE A 32 0.54 -2.04 -4.24
CA ILE A 32 0.33 -3.30 -3.51
C ILE A 32 -0.59 -4.23 -4.31
N ARG A 33 -1.66 -3.71 -4.94
CA ARG A 33 -2.56 -4.50 -5.79
C ARG A 33 -1.83 -5.10 -6.99
N GLU A 34 -0.94 -4.35 -7.62
CA GLU A 34 -0.06 -4.86 -8.69
C GLU A 34 0.80 -6.03 -8.20
N CYS A 35 1.40 -5.93 -7.01
CA CYS A 35 2.18 -7.01 -6.42
C CYS A 35 1.34 -8.26 -6.10
N GLN A 36 0.10 -8.10 -5.64
CA GLN A 36 -0.81 -9.23 -5.44
C GLN A 36 -1.20 -9.89 -6.77
N ALA A 37 -1.52 -9.10 -7.80
CA ALA A 37 -1.80 -9.64 -9.13
C ALA A 37 -0.60 -10.42 -9.69
N LEU A 38 0.62 -9.94 -9.47
CA LEU A 38 1.84 -10.69 -9.79
C LEU A 38 1.95 -11.98 -8.98
N SER A 39 1.54 -11.97 -7.70
CA SER A 39 1.53 -13.18 -6.88
C SER A 39 0.56 -14.23 -7.40
N ASP A 40 -0.62 -13.81 -7.89
CA ASP A 40 -1.60 -14.72 -8.49
C ASP A 40 -1.05 -15.39 -9.76
N LEU A 41 -0.23 -14.67 -10.54
CA LEU A 41 0.38 -15.17 -11.77
C LEU A 41 1.63 -16.02 -11.53
N LEU A 42 2.50 -15.60 -10.61
CA LEU A 42 3.82 -16.20 -10.39
C LEU A 42 3.87 -17.12 -9.17
N THR A 43 2.77 -17.22 -8.41
CA THR A 43 2.62 -18.02 -7.19
C THR A 43 3.71 -17.73 -6.16
N PHE A 44 3.65 -16.58 -5.49
CA PHE A 44 4.58 -16.30 -4.38
C PHE A 44 4.33 -17.23 -3.19
N ASN A 45 5.34 -17.35 -2.32
CA ASN A 45 5.21 -18.14 -1.11
C ASN A 45 4.16 -17.53 -0.14
N LYS A 46 3.65 -18.37 0.76
CA LYS A 46 2.63 -17.99 1.75
C LYS A 46 3.02 -16.77 2.60
N ALA A 47 4.26 -16.69 3.05
CA ALA A 47 4.71 -15.58 3.89
C ALA A 47 4.68 -14.24 3.13
N THR A 48 5.07 -14.24 1.85
CA THR A 48 4.96 -13.06 0.99
C THR A 48 3.51 -12.64 0.79
N ASN A 49 2.59 -13.59 0.56
CA ASN A 49 1.17 -13.30 0.41
C ASN A 49 0.55 -12.72 1.68
N GLU A 50 0.84 -13.31 2.84
CA GLU A 50 0.39 -12.77 4.13
C GLU A 50 0.95 -11.36 4.39
N GLY A 51 2.20 -11.11 3.99
CA GLY A 51 2.81 -9.78 4.04
C GLY A 51 2.07 -8.77 3.17
N LEU A 52 1.75 -9.13 1.93
CA LEU A 52 0.99 -8.29 1.00
C LEU A 52 -0.42 -7.99 1.54
N ASP A 53 -1.11 -8.97 2.11
CA ASP A 53 -2.46 -8.80 2.67
C ASP A 53 -2.46 -7.89 3.91
N LYS A 54 -1.52 -8.09 4.83
CA LYS A 54 -1.38 -7.22 6.02
C LYS A 54 -1.08 -5.78 5.60
N LEU A 55 -0.18 -5.60 4.63
CA LEU A 55 0.19 -4.30 4.11
C LEU A 55 -1.02 -3.64 3.42
N ALA A 56 -1.76 -4.39 2.60
CA ALA A 56 -2.99 -3.95 1.96
C ALA A 56 -4.02 -3.42 2.96
N ALA A 57 -4.32 -4.20 3.99
CA ALA A 57 -5.32 -3.85 5.00
C ALA A 57 -4.91 -2.58 5.77
N SER A 58 -3.61 -2.45 6.06
CA SER A 58 -3.07 -1.29 6.77
C SER A 58 -3.14 -0.04 5.90
N THR A 59 -2.70 -0.12 4.64
CA THR A 59 -2.77 1.01 3.70
C THR A 59 -4.21 1.37 3.34
N TYR A 60 -5.13 0.41 3.24
CA TYR A 60 -6.55 0.67 3.04
C TYR A 60 -7.12 1.57 4.14
N LYS A 61 -6.76 1.33 5.40
CA LYS A 61 -7.20 2.18 6.52
C LYS A 61 -6.65 3.59 6.41
N LEU A 62 -5.40 3.73 5.97
CA LEU A 62 -4.77 5.03 5.73
C LEU A 62 -5.44 5.81 4.59
N VAL A 63 -6.04 5.14 3.60
CA VAL A 63 -6.71 5.82 2.48
C VAL A 63 -8.19 6.09 2.78
N PHE A 64 -8.92 5.10 3.27
CA PHE A 64 -10.39 5.11 3.28
C PHE A 64 -11.02 5.14 4.67
N HIS A 65 -10.27 4.83 5.74
CA HIS A 65 -10.80 4.76 7.11
C HIS A 65 -10.04 5.67 8.07
N GLN A 66 -9.80 6.91 7.64
CA GLN A 66 -9.24 7.90 8.56
C GLN A 66 -10.35 8.47 9.44
N LYS A 67 -10.25 8.25 10.76
CA LYS A 67 -11.12 8.91 11.74
C LYS A 67 -11.10 10.45 11.51
N PRO A 68 -12.24 11.13 11.72
CA PRO A 68 -12.32 12.58 11.58
C PRO A 68 -11.24 13.29 12.40
#